data_AF-A0A7X9GMP0-F1
#
_entry.id   AF-A0A7X9GMP0-F1
#
_cell.length_a   1.000
_cell.length_b   1.000
_cell.length_c   1.000
_cell.angle_alpha   90.00
_cell.angle_beta   90.00
_cell.angle_gamma   90.00
#
_symmetry.space_group_name_H-M   'P 1'
#
loop_
_entity.id
_entity.type
_entity.pdbx_description
1 polymer ?
#
loop_
_entity_poly.entity_id
_entity_poly.type
_entity_poly.pdbx_seq_one_letter_code
_entity_poly.pdbx_strand_id
1 'polypeptide(L)'
;AIKEIFKDKGGHFDEGMQYAIDYILKGGGEDRLADSVIIVGGDNPVLQPDTLREAVKKLEKLASSKEAKECALKYKEFEIEPEIGAAMIESIDQEGGFNLIGYTYSTPFSFEGVFYNLDGVTALDMIARKAGERNIPISIVEMVPDVDLPIDLANFLPALNTLELAAKYDKDVVLPKRTAKFLKDLDLETTATAEFYGILRE
;
A
#
# COMPACT_ATOMS: atom_id res chain seq x y z
N ALA A 1 10.15 -9.38 13.73
CA ALA A 1 10.86 -10.61 13.30
C ALA A 1 10.21 -11.10 12.01
N ILE A 2 11.00 -11.53 11.03
CA ILE A 2 10.48 -12.14 9.79
C ILE A 2 9.98 -13.54 10.14
N LYS A 3 8.70 -13.82 9.88
CA LYS A 3 8.09 -15.14 10.17
C LYS A 3 8.47 -16.18 9.11
N GLU A 4 8.44 -15.78 7.85
CA GLU A 4 8.66 -16.66 6.71
C GLU A 4 9.14 -15.83 5.51
N ILE A 5 9.86 -16.48 4.60
CA ILE A 5 10.18 -15.97 3.26
C ILE A 5 9.76 -17.06 2.29
N PHE A 6 8.82 -16.75 1.40
CA PHE A 6 8.40 -17.65 0.35
C PHE A 6 8.68 -17.01 -1.01
N LYS A 7 8.95 -17.87 -2.01
CA LYS A 7 9.19 -17.41 -3.37
C LYS A 7 7.87 -16.95 -3.97
N ASP A 8 7.90 -15.77 -4.58
CA ASP A 8 6.79 -15.27 -5.38
C ASP A 8 6.47 -16.23 -6.55
N LYS A 9 5.19 -16.30 -6.93
CA LYS A 9 4.71 -17.14 -8.01
C LYS A 9 3.67 -16.39 -8.83
N GLY A 10 3.85 -16.43 -10.15
CA GLY A 10 3.03 -15.72 -11.12
C GLY A 10 3.91 -15.24 -12.26
N GLY A 11 3.31 -14.94 -13.40
CA GLY A 11 3.95 -14.30 -14.54
C GLY A 11 3.96 -12.77 -14.45
N HIS A 12 3.14 -12.19 -13.57
CA HIS A 12 2.97 -10.74 -13.44
C HIS A 12 2.38 -10.32 -12.08
N PHE A 13 2.26 -9.01 -11.82
CA PHE A 13 1.86 -8.46 -10.52
C PHE A 13 0.53 -8.99 -9.99
N ASP A 14 -0.55 -9.00 -10.79
CA ASP A 14 -1.85 -9.53 -10.31
C ASP A 14 -1.71 -10.96 -9.76
N GLU A 15 -1.04 -11.85 -10.49
CA GLU A 15 -0.87 -13.25 -10.10
C GLU A 15 0.02 -13.40 -8.86
N GLY A 16 1.13 -12.64 -8.79
CA GLY A 16 2.04 -12.66 -7.64
C GLY A 16 1.36 -12.19 -6.36
N MET A 17 0.64 -11.06 -6.43
CA MET A 17 -0.13 -10.55 -5.29
C MET A 17 -1.25 -11.53 -4.92
N GLN A 18 -2.01 -12.04 -5.89
CA GLN A 18 -3.07 -13.01 -5.61
C GLN A 18 -2.52 -14.28 -4.94
N TYR A 19 -1.38 -14.80 -5.43
CA TYR A 19 -0.73 -15.98 -4.85
C TYR A 19 -0.33 -15.74 -3.39
N ALA A 20 0.29 -14.60 -3.07
CA ALA A 20 0.70 -14.28 -1.71
C ALA A 20 -0.51 -14.22 -0.76
N ILE A 21 -1.63 -13.65 -1.22
CA ILE A 21 -2.87 -13.58 -0.46
C ILE A 21 -3.45 -14.97 -0.24
N ASP A 22 -3.58 -15.76 -1.30
CA ASP A 22 -4.17 -17.10 -1.22
C ASP A 22 -3.36 -18.01 -0.31
N TYR A 23 -2.03 -17.85 -0.31
CA TYR A 23 -1.14 -18.56 0.60
C TYR A 23 -1.41 -18.23 2.08
N ILE A 24 -1.64 -16.95 2.40
CA ILE A 24 -1.82 -16.48 3.78
C ILE A 24 -3.26 -16.69 4.27
N LEU A 25 -4.24 -16.24 3.49
CA LEU A 25 -5.64 -16.21 3.88
C LEU A 25 -6.36 -17.54 3.59
N LYS A 26 -5.84 -18.35 2.66
CA LYS A 26 -6.38 -19.67 2.29
C LYS A 26 -7.90 -19.68 2.09
N GLY A 27 -8.39 -18.67 1.37
CA GLY A 27 -9.83 -18.50 1.11
C GLY A 27 -10.71 -18.25 2.34
N GLY A 28 -10.14 -18.11 3.54
CA GLY A 28 -10.88 -18.03 4.81
C GLY A 28 -11.00 -19.35 5.58
N GLY A 29 -10.33 -20.42 5.14
CA GLY A 29 -10.34 -21.71 5.82
C GLY A 29 -9.81 -21.65 7.26
N GLU A 30 -10.08 -22.70 8.04
CA GLU A 30 -9.57 -22.82 9.43
C GLU A 30 -8.05 -22.89 9.50
N ASP A 31 -7.39 -23.31 8.42
CA ASP A 31 -5.94 -23.45 8.34
C ASP A 31 -5.22 -22.18 7.85
N ARG A 32 -5.94 -21.06 7.70
CA ARG A 32 -5.37 -19.75 7.33
C ARG A 32 -4.30 -19.31 8.33
N LEU A 33 -3.33 -18.55 7.84
CA LEU A 33 -2.20 -18.06 8.64
C LEU A 33 -2.48 -16.72 9.33
N ALA A 34 -3.46 -15.97 8.82
CA ALA A 34 -3.91 -14.69 9.36
C ALA A 34 -5.36 -14.40 8.94
N ASP A 35 -6.03 -13.53 9.69
CA ASP A 35 -7.37 -13.04 9.35
C ASP A 35 -7.37 -11.87 8.35
N SER A 36 -6.23 -11.22 8.20
CA SER A 36 -6.03 -10.11 7.29
C SER A 36 -4.58 -10.04 6.82
N VAL A 37 -4.39 -9.31 5.74
CA VAL A 37 -3.09 -9.10 5.08
C VAL A 37 -2.92 -7.63 4.76
N ILE A 38 -1.67 -7.17 4.81
CA ILE A 38 -1.23 -5.88 4.29
C ILE A 38 -0.01 -6.17 3.42
N ILE A 39 -0.12 -5.85 2.14
CA ILE A 39 0.96 -5.84 1.15
C ILE A 39 1.54 -4.43 1.14
N VAL A 40 2.87 -4.34 1.09
CA VAL A 40 3.62 -3.06 1.06
C VAL A 40 4.68 -3.16 -0.02
N GLY A 41 4.81 -2.13 -0.87
CA GLY A 41 5.86 -2.04 -1.88
C GLY A 41 7.26 -1.95 -1.26
N GLY A 42 8.27 -2.48 -1.95
CA GLY A 42 9.63 -2.62 -1.41
C GLY A 42 10.53 -1.38 -1.54
N ASP A 43 10.04 -0.38 -2.26
CA ASP A 43 10.73 0.79 -2.80
C ASP A 43 10.20 2.11 -2.20
N ASN A 44 9.67 2.02 -0.98
CA ASN A 44 9.05 3.13 -0.23
C ASN A 44 9.94 3.59 0.93
N PRO A 45 11.11 4.23 0.70
CA PRO A 45 12.11 4.49 1.73
C PRO A 45 11.66 5.48 2.81
N VAL A 46 10.65 6.32 2.56
CA VAL A 46 10.10 7.27 3.53
C VAL A 46 8.92 6.73 4.34
N LEU A 47 8.43 5.53 4.06
CA LEU A 47 7.29 4.95 4.76
C LEU A 47 7.55 4.91 6.28
N GLN A 48 6.67 5.55 7.04
CA GLN A 48 6.77 5.59 8.51
C GLN A 48 5.94 4.49 9.16
N PRO A 49 6.36 3.97 10.34
CA PRO A 49 5.60 2.95 11.06
C PRO A 49 4.16 3.35 11.39
N ASP A 50 3.91 4.64 11.61
CA ASP A 50 2.58 5.13 11.97
C ASP A 50 1.56 4.98 10.83
N THR A 51 2.00 5.08 9.56
CA THR A 51 1.14 4.79 8.41
C THR A 51 0.66 3.33 8.43
N LEU A 52 1.54 2.38 8.76
CA LEU A 52 1.19 0.96 8.90
C LEU A 52 0.28 0.70 10.10
N ARG A 53 0.54 1.34 11.24
CA ARG A 53 -0.31 1.23 12.44
C ARG A 53 -1.71 1.76 12.16
N GLU A 54 -1.82 2.90 11.49
CA GLU A 54 -3.10 3.49 11.12
C GLU A 54 -3.82 2.62 10.08
N ALA A 55 -3.10 1.99 9.15
CA ALA A 55 -3.69 1.04 8.20
C ALA A 55 -4.36 -0.14 8.91
N VAL A 56 -3.66 -0.77 9.86
CA VAL A 56 -4.22 -1.87 10.68
C VAL A 56 -5.45 -1.40 11.45
N LYS A 57 -5.34 -0.27 12.17
CA LYS A 57 -6.45 0.27 12.98
C LYS A 57 -7.68 0.61 12.15
N LYS A 58 -7.50 1.20 10.97
CA LYS A 58 -8.61 1.51 10.05
C LYS A 58 -9.24 0.24 9.50
N LEU A 59 -8.44 -0.76 9.13
CA LEU A 59 -8.92 -2.04 8.64
C LEU A 59 -9.74 -2.78 9.70
N GLU A 60 -9.26 -2.86 10.94
CA GLU A 60 -9.99 -3.48 12.06
C GLU A 60 -11.33 -2.77 12.33
N LYS A 61 -11.31 -1.44 12.35
CA LYS A 61 -12.51 -0.63 12.55
C LYS A 61 -13.55 -0.87 11.45
N LEU A 62 -13.12 -0.90 10.18
CA LEU A 62 -14.01 -1.17 9.05
C LEU A 62 -14.55 -2.60 9.10
N ALA A 63 -13.70 -3.59 9.32
CA ALA A 63 -14.10 -5.00 9.33
C ALA A 63 -15.12 -5.33 10.42
N SER A 64 -15.14 -4.54 11.50
CA SER A 64 -16.10 -4.67 12.60
C SER A 64 -17.47 -4.03 12.32
N SER A 65 -17.63 -3.33 11.19
CA SER A 65 -18.88 -2.64 10.87
C SER A 65 -19.97 -3.61 10.40
N LYS A 66 -21.23 -3.16 10.49
CA LYS A 66 -22.38 -3.93 10.01
C LYS A 66 -22.30 -4.13 8.49
N GLU A 67 -21.94 -3.07 7.76
CA GLU A 67 -21.79 -3.05 6.31
C GLU A 67 -20.71 -4.04 5.84
N ALA A 68 -19.61 -4.16 6.60
CA ALA A 68 -18.56 -5.14 6.33
C ALA A 68 -19.06 -6.58 6.45
N LYS A 69 -19.86 -6.89 7.48
CA LYS A 69 -20.47 -8.21 7.65
C LYS A 69 -21.48 -8.52 6.55
N GLU A 70 -22.34 -7.56 6.22
CA GLU A 70 -23.31 -7.69 5.12
C GLU A 70 -22.62 -7.93 3.77
N CYS A 71 -21.53 -7.21 3.49
CA CYS A 71 -20.72 -7.41 2.29
C CYS A 71 -20.10 -8.82 2.25
N ALA A 72 -19.50 -9.28 3.35
CA ALA A 72 -18.93 -10.63 3.44
C ALA A 72 -19.98 -11.71 3.14
N LEU A 73 -21.11 -11.68 3.85
CA LEU A 73 -22.19 -12.67 3.72
C LEU A 73 -22.85 -12.68 2.33
N LYS A 74 -22.75 -11.58 1.58
CA LYS A 74 -23.32 -11.49 0.22
C LYS A 74 -22.51 -12.25 -0.82
N TYR A 75 -21.18 -12.29 -0.68
CA TYR A 75 -20.27 -12.76 -1.74
C TYR A 75 -19.45 -14.00 -1.37
N LYS A 76 -19.47 -14.41 -0.10
CA LYS A 76 -18.81 -15.63 0.35
C LYS A 76 -19.78 -16.47 1.17
N GLU A 77 -19.73 -17.77 0.94
CA GLU A 77 -20.41 -18.75 1.79
C GLU A 77 -19.52 -19.04 2.99
N PHE A 78 -20.10 -18.97 4.17
CA PHE A 78 -19.46 -19.35 5.42
C PHE A 78 -20.34 -20.37 6.12
N GLU A 79 -19.72 -21.40 6.70
CA GLU A 79 -20.44 -22.37 7.53
C GLU A 79 -20.99 -21.72 8.81
N ILE A 80 -20.27 -20.71 9.31
CA ILE A 80 -20.60 -19.89 10.47
C ILE A 80 -20.46 -18.42 10.08
N GLU A 81 -21.36 -17.55 10.54
CA GLU A 81 -21.25 -16.11 10.30
C GLU A 81 -19.85 -15.60 10.67
N PRO A 82 -19.15 -14.89 9.76
CA PRO A 82 -17.78 -14.48 10.00
C PRO A 82 -17.71 -13.45 11.12
N GLU A 83 -16.80 -13.66 12.06
CA GLU A 83 -16.53 -12.67 13.12
C GLU A 83 -16.00 -11.35 12.54
N ILE A 84 -15.18 -11.45 11.47
CA ILE A 84 -14.51 -10.35 10.79
C ILE A 84 -15.17 -10.13 9.43
N GLY A 85 -15.76 -8.96 9.22
CA GLY A 85 -16.41 -8.58 7.96
C GLY A 85 -15.41 -8.21 6.85
N ALA A 86 -15.95 -8.04 5.63
CA ALA A 86 -15.19 -7.62 4.47
C ALA A 86 -14.75 -6.15 4.63
N ALA A 87 -13.45 -5.90 4.52
CA ALA A 87 -12.89 -4.55 4.56
C ALA A 87 -11.60 -4.46 3.75
N MET A 88 -11.29 -3.24 3.32
CA MET A 88 -10.08 -2.91 2.58
C MET A 88 -9.45 -1.62 3.09
N ILE A 89 -8.12 -1.57 3.02
CA ILE A 89 -7.32 -0.38 3.29
C ILE A 89 -6.32 -0.22 2.15
N GLU A 90 -6.06 1.02 1.74
CA GLU A 90 -5.16 1.33 0.64
C GLU A 90 -4.35 2.61 0.92
N SER A 91 -3.16 2.72 0.37
CA SER A 91 -2.46 3.99 0.19
C SER A 91 -2.43 4.39 -1.27
N ILE A 92 -2.34 5.69 -1.49
CA ILE A 92 -2.16 6.27 -2.82
C ILE A 92 -0.67 6.31 -3.15
N ASP A 93 -0.33 6.05 -4.41
CA ASP A 93 0.96 6.33 -5.03
C ASP A 93 0.86 7.56 -5.95
N GLN A 94 1.98 8.29 -6.13
CA GLN A 94 2.02 9.51 -6.94
C GLN A 94 1.79 9.27 -8.44
N GLU A 95 2.03 8.07 -8.95
CA GLU A 95 1.88 7.70 -10.37
C GLU A 95 0.54 7.00 -10.67
N GLY A 96 -0.38 6.95 -9.71
CA GLY A 96 -1.70 6.34 -9.87
C GLY A 96 -1.75 4.85 -9.57
N GLY A 97 -0.71 4.30 -8.93
CA GLY A 97 -0.74 2.98 -8.31
C GLY A 97 -1.18 2.99 -6.85
N PHE A 98 -0.76 1.96 -6.12
CA PHE A 98 -0.80 1.91 -4.67
C PHE A 98 0.49 1.26 -4.16
N ASN A 99 0.96 1.68 -2.99
CA ASN A 99 2.15 1.14 -2.34
C ASN A 99 1.86 0.41 -1.03
N LEU A 100 0.60 0.44 -0.59
CA LEU A 100 0.07 -0.32 0.51
C LEU A 100 -1.36 -0.71 0.16
N ILE A 101 -1.67 -2.00 0.26
CA ILE A 101 -3.05 -2.50 0.18
C ILE A 101 -3.25 -3.62 1.17
N GLY A 102 -4.39 -3.66 1.83
CA GLY A 102 -4.72 -4.74 2.76
C GLY A 102 -6.20 -5.04 2.81
N TYR A 103 -6.53 -6.27 3.13
CA TYR A 103 -7.92 -6.71 3.28
C TYR A 103 -8.05 -7.95 4.16
N THR A 104 -9.27 -8.23 4.61
CA THR A 104 -9.59 -9.38 5.46
C THR A 104 -9.87 -10.63 4.61
N TYR A 105 -9.77 -11.81 5.22
CA TYR A 105 -10.09 -13.07 4.54
C TYR A 105 -11.51 -13.12 3.98
N SER A 106 -12.44 -12.36 4.55
CA SER A 106 -13.84 -12.30 4.14
C SER A 106 -14.10 -11.30 3.02
N THR A 107 -13.11 -10.48 2.63
CA THR A 107 -13.24 -9.53 1.53
C THR A 107 -13.36 -10.25 0.18
N PRO A 108 -14.40 -9.98 -0.63
CA PRO A 108 -14.59 -10.58 -1.94
C PRO A 108 -13.78 -9.82 -3.00
N PHE A 109 -12.46 -9.83 -2.89
CA PHE A 109 -11.57 -9.10 -3.80
C PHE A 109 -10.60 -10.06 -4.51
N SER A 110 -10.22 -9.71 -5.74
CA SER A 110 -9.23 -10.41 -6.54
C SER A 110 -8.38 -9.39 -7.29
N PHE A 111 -7.06 -9.64 -7.33
CA PHE A 111 -6.11 -8.81 -8.07
C PHE A 111 -6.21 -8.99 -9.59
N GLU A 112 -6.90 -10.01 -10.09
CA GLU A 112 -7.03 -10.27 -11.53
C GLU A 112 -7.56 -9.06 -12.31
N GLY A 113 -6.76 -8.50 -13.21
CA GLY A 113 -7.12 -7.31 -13.97
C GLY A 113 -7.04 -6.02 -13.15
N VAL A 114 -6.17 -5.94 -12.14
CA VAL A 114 -5.82 -4.68 -11.47
C VAL A 114 -4.76 -3.95 -12.29
N PHE A 115 -3.57 -4.54 -12.40
CA PHE A 115 -2.43 -3.91 -13.10
C PHE A 115 -2.50 -4.10 -14.61
N TYR A 116 -3.09 -5.19 -15.10
CA TYR A 116 -3.15 -5.54 -16.52
C TYR A 116 -4.57 -5.53 -17.06
N ASN A 117 -5.34 -4.47 -16.72
CA ASN A 117 -6.67 -4.28 -17.24
C ASN A 117 -6.65 -3.75 -18.69
N LEU A 118 -7.63 -4.17 -19.49
CA LEU A 118 -7.76 -3.75 -20.89
C LEU A 118 -8.49 -2.40 -21.05
N ASP A 119 -8.99 -1.84 -19.94
CA ASP A 119 -9.77 -0.60 -19.94
C ASP A 119 -8.89 0.66 -19.88
N GLY A 120 -7.56 0.49 -19.75
CA GLY A 120 -6.60 1.61 -19.68
C GLY A 120 -6.73 2.43 -18.40
N VAL A 121 -7.17 1.80 -17.32
CA VAL A 121 -7.43 2.42 -16.01
C VAL A 121 -6.21 2.22 -15.12
N THR A 122 -5.88 3.21 -14.30
CA THR A 122 -4.78 3.07 -13.35
C THR A 122 -5.09 1.98 -12.31
N ALA A 123 -4.05 1.39 -11.70
CA ALA A 123 -4.25 0.34 -10.71
C ALA A 123 -5.09 0.84 -9.53
N LEU A 124 -4.83 2.07 -9.05
CA LEU A 124 -5.60 2.72 -7.98
C LEU A 124 -7.09 2.86 -8.31
N ASP A 125 -7.40 3.38 -9.50
CA ASP A 125 -8.79 3.53 -9.94
C ASP A 125 -9.47 2.16 -10.11
N MET A 126 -8.72 1.14 -10.51
CA MET A 126 -9.25 -0.22 -10.64
C MET A 126 -9.57 -0.86 -9.28
N ILE A 127 -8.76 -0.59 -8.23
CA ILE A 127 -9.11 -0.96 -6.86
C ILE A 127 -10.43 -0.29 -6.45
N ALA A 128 -10.53 1.03 -6.64
CA ALA A 128 -11.73 1.79 -6.29
C ALA A 128 -12.98 1.28 -7.02
N ARG A 129 -12.88 0.97 -8.32
CA ARG A 129 -13.98 0.40 -9.11
C ARG A 129 -14.43 -0.95 -8.57
N LYS A 130 -13.49 -1.89 -8.39
CA LYS A 130 -13.79 -3.22 -7.86
C LYS A 130 -14.40 -3.18 -6.46
N ALA A 131 -13.88 -2.31 -5.60
CA ALA A 131 -14.43 -2.11 -4.26
C ALA A 131 -15.86 -1.56 -4.35
N GLY A 132 -16.10 -0.56 -5.20
CA GLY A 132 -17.41 0.04 -5.43
C GLY A 132 -18.45 -0.95 -5.98
N GLU A 133 -18.10 -1.75 -6.98
CA GLU A 133 -18.98 -2.76 -7.58
C GLU A 133 -19.49 -3.78 -6.55
N ARG A 134 -18.64 -4.14 -5.58
CA ARG A 134 -18.98 -5.09 -4.52
C ARG A 134 -19.43 -4.42 -3.23
N ASN A 135 -19.50 -3.09 -3.17
CA ASN A 135 -19.77 -2.33 -1.94
C ASN A 135 -18.85 -2.77 -0.79
N ILE A 136 -17.57 -2.97 -1.09
CA ILE A 136 -16.56 -3.30 -0.08
C ILE A 136 -16.27 -2.01 0.71
N PRO A 137 -16.43 -2.01 2.06
CA PRO A 137 -15.99 -0.90 2.87
C PRO A 137 -14.47 -0.70 2.73
N ILE A 138 -14.07 0.48 2.26
CA ILE A 138 -12.68 0.84 2.02
C ILE A 138 -12.33 2.14 2.76
N SER A 139 -11.11 2.22 3.29
CA SER A 139 -10.52 3.46 3.79
C SER A 139 -9.13 3.64 3.17
N ILE A 140 -8.59 4.84 3.29
CA ILE A 140 -7.26 5.19 2.82
C ILE A 140 -6.37 5.64 3.97
N VAL A 141 -5.08 5.34 3.89
CA VAL A 141 -4.04 5.99 4.69
C VAL A 141 -3.39 7.12 3.89
N GLU A 142 -2.41 7.80 4.49
CA GLU A 142 -1.63 8.81 3.77
C GLU A 142 -0.96 8.21 2.53
N MET A 143 -0.67 9.09 1.56
CA MET A 143 0.05 8.72 0.35
C MET A 143 1.40 8.10 0.73
N VAL A 144 1.75 6.99 0.10
CA VAL A 144 3.02 6.29 0.28
C VAL A 144 3.75 6.34 -1.06
N PRO A 145 4.68 7.28 -1.23
CA PRO A 145 5.40 7.40 -2.48
C PRO A 145 6.53 6.38 -2.58
N ASP A 146 6.67 5.77 -3.75
CA ASP A 146 7.79 4.92 -4.12
C ASP A 146 8.89 5.71 -4.83
N VAL A 147 9.92 4.99 -5.29
CA VAL A 147 11.02 5.55 -6.07
C VAL A 147 11.32 4.61 -7.23
N ASP A 148 10.74 4.88 -8.39
CA ASP A 148 10.94 4.09 -9.61
C ASP A 148 11.41 4.93 -10.82
N LEU A 149 11.12 6.24 -10.87
CA LEU A 149 11.66 7.17 -11.86
C LEU A 149 12.71 8.13 -11.26
N PRO A 150 13.54 8.77 -12.11
CA PRO A 150 14.47 9.80 -11.66
C PRO A 150 13.80 10.98 -10.96
N ILE A 151 12.56 11.30 -11.32
CA ILE A 151 11.81 12.40 -10.69
C ILE A 151 11.38 12.03 -9.26
N ASP A 152 11.07 10.77 -8.98
CA ASP A 152 10.75 10.31 -7.62
C ASP A 152 11.97 10.36 -6.73
N LEU A 153 13.14 9.97 -7.26
CA LEU A 153 14.40 10.14 -6.53
C LEU A 153 14.66 11.62 -6.21
N ALA A 154 14.38 12.52 -7.16
CA ALA A 154 14.49 13.96 -6.93
C ALA A 154 13.47 14.49 -5.90
N ASN A 155 12.26 13.91 -5.83
CA ASN A 155 11.29 14.25 -4.79
C ASN A 155 11.65 13.64 -3.42
N PHE A 156 12.26 12.45 -3.42
CA PHE A 156 12.66 11.70 -2.24
C PHE A 156 13.78 12.39 -1.46
N LEU A 157 14.80 12.92 -2.13
CA LEU A 157 15.95 13.58 -1.49
C LEU A 157 15.57 14.71 -0.50
N PRO A 158 14.75 15.71 -0.84
CA PRO A 158 14.34 16.75 0.11
C PRO A 158 13.43 16.20 1.23
N ALA A 159 12.59 15.20 0.94
CA ALA A 159 11.79 14.52 1.96
C ALA A 159 12.70 13.81 2.98
N LEU A 160 13.72 13.11 2.52
CA LEU A 160 14.71 12.45 3.36
C LEU A 160 15.50 13.44 4.22
N ASN A 161 15.96 14.56 3.63
CA ASN A 161 16.65 15.61 4.37
C ASN A 161 15.78 16.18 5.51
N THR A 162 14.49 16.36 5.25
CA THR A 162 13.52 16.81 6.26
C THR A 162 13.29 15.75 7.33
N LEU A 163 13.18 14.48 6.93
CA LEU A 163 13.02 13.35 7.84
C LEU A 163 14.24 13.21 8.77
N GLU A 164 15.46 13.36 8.25
CA GLU A 164 16.70 13.35 9.05
C GLU A 164 16.73 14.45 10.10
N LEU A 165 16.18 15.62 9.80
CA LEU A 165 16.04 16.71 10.77
C LEU A 165 14.97 16.37 11.82
N ALA A 166 13.81 15.87 11.39
CA ALA A 166 12.70 15.50 12.27
C ALA A 166 13.12 14.43 13.29
N ALA A 167 13.83 13.40 12.85
CA ALA A 167 14.31 12.29 13.68
C ALA A 167 15.26 12.70 14.82
N LYS A 168 15.79 13.94 14.80
CA LYS A 168 16.58 14.48 15.93
C LYS A 168 15.71 14.86 17.12
N TYR A 169 14.44 15.19 16.87
CA TYR A 169 13.50 15.73 17.86
C TYR A 169 12.34 14.78 18.15
N ASP A 170 11.98 13.94 17.18
CA ASP A 170 10.93 12.95 17.29
C ASP A 170 11.50 11.53 17.26
N LYS A 171 11.19 10.73 18.28
CA LYS A 171 11.69 9.35 18.43
C LYS A 171 10.83 8.33 17.68
N ASP A 172 9.63 8.70 17.29
CA ASP A 172 8.72 7.82 16.55
C ASP A 172 9.02 7.84 15.04
N VAL A 173 9.76 8.84 14.57
CA VAL A 173 10.30 8.91 13.20
C VAL A 173 11.41 7.87 13.00
N VAL A 174 11.25 7.05 11.94
CA VAL A 174 12.22 6.02 11.55
C VAL A 174 12.92 6.42 10.26
N LEU A 175 14.25 6.55 10.35
CA LEU A 175 15.09 6.86 9.20
C LEU A 175 15.52 5.63 8.40
N PRO A 176 15.48 5.67 7.06
CA PRO A 176 16.09 4.65 6.20
C PRO A 176 17.62 4.83 6.15
N LYS A 177 18.30 4.58 7.29
CA LYS A 177 19.73 4.91 7.51
C LYS A 177 20.68 4.39 6.41
N ARG A 178 20.38 3.22 5.84
CA ARG A 178 21.18 2.63 4.77
C ARG A 178 21.03 3.40 3.46
N THR A 179 19.80 3.70 3.08
CA THR A 179 19.47 4.51 1.90
C THR A 179 20.05 5.91 2.03
N ALA A 180 19.87 6.55 3.18
CA ALA A 180 20.43 7.88 3.45
C ALA A 180 21.95 7.91 3.35
N LYS A 181 22.63 6.92 3.94
CA LYS A 181 24.08 6.79 3.79
C LYS A 181 24.48 6.63 2.32
N PHE A 182 23.79 5.76 1.58
CA PHE A 182 24.09 5.49 0.18
C PHE A 182 23.98 6.76 -0.69
N LEU A 183 22.89 7.51 -0.55
CA LEU A 183 22.67 8.75 -1.32
C LEU A 183 23.70 9.83 -0.98
N LYS A 184 24.08 9.94 0.31
CA LYS A 184 25.13 10.85 0.75
C LYS A 184 26.51 10.45 0.22
N ASP A 185 26.81 9.16 0.17
CA ASP A 185 28.08 8.66 -0.38
C ASP A 185 28.19 8.92 -1.89
N LEU A 186 27.04 9.00 -2.60
CA LEU A 186 26.97 9.39 -4.01
C LEU A 186 27.02 10.90 -4.26
N ASP A 187 26.99 11.72 -3.19
CA ASP A 187 26.96 13.18 -3.27
C ASP A 187 25.80 13.71 -4.14
N LEU A 188 24.64 13.06 -4.06
CA LEU A 188 23.44 13.47 -4.79
C LEU A 188 22.72 14.60 -4.07
N GLU A 189 22.37 15.63 -4.84
CA GLU A 189 21.58 16.77 -4.37
C GLU A 189 20.47 17.14 -5.35
N THR A 190 19.42 17.76 -4.85
CA THR A 190 18.33 18.31 -5.65
C THR A 190 18.42 19.82 -5.71
N THR A 191 18.37 20.37 -6.91
CA THR A 191 18.42 21.82 -7.14
C THR A 191 17.19 22.28 -7.90
N ALA A 192 16.53 23.33 -7.41
CA ALA A 192 15.57 24.05 -8.22
C ALA A 192 16.33 25.00 -9.16
N THR A 193 16.22 24.83 -10.48
CA THR A 193 16.87 25.72 -11.45
C THR A 193 16.15 27.07 -11.48
N ALA A 194 16.82 28.14 -11.03
CA ALA A 194 16.28 29.49 -11.03
C ALA A 194 16.15 30.11 -12.44
N GLU A 195 16.76 29.51 -13.47
CA GLU A 195 16.87 30.09 -14.82
C GLU A 195 15.51 30.29 -15.53
N PHE A 196 14.47 29.54 -15.16
CA PHE A 196 13.13 29.70 -15.77
C PHE A 196 12.35 30.92 -15.25
N TYR A 197 12.70 31.46 -14.08
CA TYR A 197 12.04 32.65 -13.51
C TYR A 197 12.65 33.98 -13.97
N GLY A 198 13.77 33.93 -14.70
CA GLY A 198 14.42 35.12 -15.28
C GLY A 198 13.77 35.64 -16.56
N ILE A 199 12.96 34.83 -17.25
CA ILE A 199 12.34 35.18 -18.55
C ILE A 199 10.98 35.90 -18.38
N LEU A 200 10.39 35.90 -17.18
CA LEU A 200 9.12 36.61 -16.89
C LEU A 200 9.34 37.97 -16.18
N ARG A 201 10.57 38.51 -16.22
CA ARG A 201 10.90 39.85 -15.73
C ARG A 201 11.51 40.70 -16.85
N GLU A 202 10.78 40.89 -17.94
CA GLU A 202 10.95 42.04 -18.85
C GLU A 202 9.57 42.61 -19.23
#